data_AF-A3J7J8-F1
#
_entry.id   AF-A3J7J8-F1
#
_cell.length_a   1.000
_cell.length_b   1.000
_cell.length_c   1.000
_cell.angle_alpha   90.00
_cell.angle_beta   90.00
_cell.angle_gamma   90.00
#
_symmetry.space_group_name_H-M   'P 1'
#
loop_
_entity.id
_entity.type
_entity.pdbx_description
1 polymer ?
#
loop_
_entity_poly.entity_id
_entity_poly.type
_entity_poly.pdbx_seq_one_letter_code
_entity_poly.pdbx_strand_id
1 'polypeptide(L)'
;MNLNLNIEDINEIVTICGANNSGKTNVLRALEVFFKPQKYNPEYDAPNHKFNGSRGQSVYPEIQIIFTDNIKTYEIKKIFDIGGLKSTSGKLDGNVLQNDKIDQFINKFSFFYIPSININFPELVNNLIEEIYDLEYEKTRFTGLKGQLKTAFDSYIQGTVDVLIT
;
A
#
# COMPACT_ATOMS: atom_id res chain seq x y z
N MET A 1 18.14 2.42 3.51
CA MET A 1 18.16 1.11 2.80
C MET A 1 17.66 1.37 1.41
N ASN A 2 18.35 0.88 0.38
CA ASN A 2 17.92 1.00 -1.01
C ASN A 2 17.57 -0.41 -1.50
N LEU A 3 16.35 -0.58 -1.99
CA LEU A 3 15.85 -1.83 -2.56
C LEU A 3 15.41 -1.54 -3.99
N ASN A 4 15.88 -2.34 -4.94
CA ASN A 4 15.45 -2.28 -6.33
C ASN A 4 14.65 -3.56 -6.63
N LEU A 5 13.41 -3.39 -7.05
CA LEU A 5 12.52 -4.48 -7.45
C LEU A 5 12.26 -4.31 -8.95
N ASN A 6 12.76 -5.25 -9.75
CA ASN A 6 12.44 -5.29 -11.17
C ASN A 6 11.22 -6.19 -11.36
N ILE A 7 10.22 -5.70 -12.10
CA ILE A 7 9.00 -6.44 -12.41
C ILE A 7 8.90 -6.42 -13.93
N GLU A 8 9.23 -7.55 -14.56
CA GLU A 8 9.26 -7.66 -16.03
C GLU A 8 7.94 -8.21 -16.59
N ASP A 9 7.22 -8.99 -15.79
CA ASP A 9 5.91 -9.58 -16.13
C ASP A 9 4.87 -9.30 -15.03
N ILE A 10 3.60 -9.15 -15.43
CA ILE A 10 2.47 -8.93 -14.52
C ILE A 10 2.19 -10.14 -13.61
N ASN A 11 2.66 -11.34 -13.99
CA ASN A 11 2.50 -12.57 -13.21
C ASN A 11 3.72 -12.91 -12.34
N GLU A 12 4.71 -12.02 -12.26
CA GLU A 12 5.95 -12.28 -11.55
C GLU A 12 5.77 -12.15 -10.03
N ILE A 13 6.21 -13.17 -9.29
CA ILE A 13 6.20 -13.15 -7.82
C ILE A 13 7.58 -12.70 -7.34
N VAL A 14 7.64 -11.50 -6.79
CA VAL A 14 8.86 -10.97 -6.16
C VAL A 14 8.95 -11.45 -4.71
N THR A 15 10.02 -12.18 -4.38
CA THR A 15 10.27 -12.68 -3.02
C THR A 15 11.43 -11.94 -2.37
N ILE A 16 11.23 -11.39 -1.17
CA ILE A 16 12.27 -10.71 -0.37
C ILE A 16 12.81 -11.67 0.69
N CYS A 17 14.05 -12.13 0.51
CA CYS A 17 14.74 -13.06 1.43
C CYS A 17 15.84 -12.37 2.24
N GLY A 18 16.18 -12.91 3.42
CA GLY A 18 17.22 -12.37 4.30
C GLY A 18 17.15 -12.92 5.71
N ALA A 19 18.21 -12.72 6.50
CA ALA A 19 18.27 -13.17 7.89
C ALA A 19 17.16 -12.57 8.77
N ASN A 20 16.88 -13.17 9.92
CA ASN A 20 15.98 -12.57 10.90
C ASN A 20 16.48 -11.18 11.29
N ASN A 21 15.54 -10.25 11.50
CA ASN A 21 15.84 -8.85 11.82
C ASN A 21 16.59 -8.05 10.74
N SER A 22 16.69 -8.55 9.51
CA SER A 22 17.35 -7.85 8.38
C SER A 22 16.50 -6.73 7.76
N GLY A 23 15.33 -6.41 8.33
CA GLY A 23 14.45 -5.34 7.86
C GLY A 23 13.39 -5.74 6.83
N LYS A 24 13.21 -7.03 6.52
CA LYS A 24 12.20 -7.50 5.53
C LYS A 24 10.79 -7.00 5.85
N THR A 25 10.33 -7.20 7.10
CA THR A 25 9.02 -6.72 7.55
C THR A 25 8.93 -5.20 7.49
N ASN A 26 10.01 -4.49 7.83
CA ASN A 26 10.05 -3.02 7.77
C ASN A 26 9.94 -2.50 6.34
N VAL A 27 10.47 -3.22 5.35
CA VAL A 27 10.28 -2.88 3.93
C VAL A 27 8.82 -3.03 3.53
N LEU A 28 8.18 -4.16 3.81
CA LEU A 28 6.76 -4.37 3.48
C LEU A 28 5.86 -3.34 4.20
N ARG A 29 6.19 -3.03 5.45
CA ARG A 29 5.51 -2.00 6.23
C ARG A 29 5.71 -0.60 5.64
N ALA A 30 6.91 -0.27 5.17
CA ALA A 30 7.18 1.00 4.50
C ALA A 30 6.36 1.15 3.21
N LEU A 31 6.16 0.07 2.45
CA LEU A 31 5.27 0.08 1.29
C LEU A 31 3.82 0.34 1.69
N GLU A 32 3.32 -0.34 2.73
CA GLU A 32 1.96 -0.12 3.23
C GLU A 32 1.74 1.33 3.65
N VAL A 33 2.62 1.89 4.47
CA VAL A 33 2.53 3.28 4.92
C VAL A 33 2.70 4.26 3.76
N PHE A 34 3.49 3.93 2.74
CA PHE A 34 3.63 4.75 1.55
C PHE A 34 2.32 4.86 0.77
N PHE A 35 1.65 3.74 0.47
CA PHE A 35 0.39 3.76 -0.29
C PHE A 35 -0.84 4.14 0.57
N LYS A 36 -0.82 3.80 1.86
CA LYS A 36 -1.89 4.07 2.83
C LYS A 36 -1.37 4.89 4.03
N PRO A 37 -1.07 6.20 3.88
CA PRO A 37 -0.46 7.02 4.92
C PRO A 37 -1.24 7.06 6.25
N GLN A 38 -2.56 6.88 6.20
CA GLN A 38 -3.43 6.77 7.37
C GLN A 38 -3.14 5.57 8.27
N LYS A 39 -2.42 4.56 7.76
CA LYS A 39 -2.00 3.39 8.55
C LYS A 39 -0.73 3.64 9.35
N TYR A 40 -0.03 4.75 9.13
CA TYR A 40 1.17 5.10 9.88
C TYR A 40 0.89 5.23 11.38
N ASN A 41 1.76 4.64 12.19
CA ASN A 41 1.74 4.79 13.63
C ASN A 41 3.17 5.12 14.13
N PRO A 42 3.39 6.30 14.72
CA PRO A 42 4.72 6.74 15.17
C PRO A 42 5.33 5.84 16.26
N GLU A 43 4.52 5.09 17.03
CA GLU A 43 5.03 4.18 18.06
C GLU A 43 5.72 2.93 17.47
N TYR A 44 5.24 2.46 16.31
CA TYR A 44 5.73 1.24 15.67
C TYR A 44 6.63 1.52 14.46
N ASP A 45 6.38 2.63 13.77
CA ASP A 45 7.04 2.96 12.50
C ASP A 45 8.22 3.93 12.69
N ALA A 46 8.42 4.48 13.89
CA ALA A 46 9.62 5.25 14.24
C ALA A 46 10.60 4.42 15.10
N PRO A 47 11.92 4.66 15.02
CA PRO A 47 12.89 3.94 15.84
C PRO A 47 12.69 4.21 17.33
N ASN A 48 12.40 3.16 18.12
CA ASN A 48 12.15 3.22 19.57
C ASN A 48 13.19 4.03 20.37
N HIS A 49 14.48 3.91 20.03
CA HIS A 49 15.57 4.61 20.73
C HIS A 49 15.62 6.12 20.42
N LYS A 50 15.01 6.57 19.32
CA LYS A 50 14.92 7.99 18.96
C LYS A 50 13.65 8.63 19.52
N PHE A 51 12.54 7.89 19.56
CA PHE A 51 11.27 8.37 20.11
C PHE A 51 11.38 8.75 21.60
N ASN A 52 12.08 7.94 22.39
CA ASN A 52 12.23 8.14 23.84
C ASN A 52 13.54 8.85 24.27
N GLY A 53 14.55 8.94 23.39
CA GLY A 53 15.90 9.37 23.76
C GLY A 53 16.34 10.75 23.26
N SER A 54 15.83 11.22 22.12
CA SER A 54 16.14 12.58 21.62
C SER A 54 15.08 13.04 20.62
N ARG A 55 14.33 14.09 20.97
CA ARG A 55 13.36 14.77 20.07
C ARG A 55 14.06 15.61 18.97
N GLY A 56 15.15 15.10 18.41
CA GLY A 56 15.85 15.74 17.28
C GLY A 56 15.05 15.63 15.98
N GLN A 57 15.37 16.48 14.99
CA GLN A 57 14.58 16.61 13.74
C GLN A 57 14.57 15.37 12.83
N SER A 58 15.35 14.31 13.10
CA SER A 58 15.49 13.11 12.25
C SER A 58 15.06 11.82 13.00
N VAL A 59 13.88 11.87 13.61
CA VAL A 59 13.25 10.73 14.32
C VAL A 59 12.26 9.99 13.42
N TYR A 60 11.57 10.71 12.53
CA TYR A 60 10.45 10.19 11.76
C TYR A 60 10.87 9.68 10.38
N PRO A 61 10.14 8.70 9.81
CA PRO A 61 10.53 8.08 8.55
C PRO A 61 10.36 9.03 7.34
N GLU A 62 11.29 8.89 6.42
CA GLU A 62 11.20 9.39 5.05
C GLU A 62 11.19 8.17 4.13
N ILE A 63 10.15 8.07 3.28
CA ILE A 63 9.98 6.96 2.35
C ILE A 63 9.94 7.54 0.94
N GLN A 64 10.84 7.08 0.08
CA GLN A 64 10.90 7.44 -1.33
C GLN A 64 10.77 6.18 -2.17
N ILE A 65 9.85 6.20 -3.14
CA ILE A 65 9.71 5.16 -4.16
C ILE A 65 9.94 5.80 -5.53
N ILE A 66 10.73 5.12 -6.34
CA ILE A 66 11.01 5.50 -7.73
C ILE A 66 10.28 4.49 -8.61
N PHE A 67 9.33 4.99 -9.41
CA PHE A 67 8.58 4.20 -10.38
C PHE A 67 9.12 4.51 -11.78
N THR A 68 9.58 3.48 -12.47
CA THR A 68 10.12 3.60 -13.82
C THR A 68 9.24 2.81 -14.78
N ASP A 69 8.68 3.50 -15.77
CA ASP A 69 7.96 2.88 -16.89
C ASP A 69 8.62 3.35 -18.18
N ASN A 70 9.39 2.46 -18.82
CA ASN A 70 10.11 2.56 -20.11
C ASN A 70 10.88 3.88 -20.40
N ILE A 71 10.20 5.02 -20.36
CA ILE A 71 10.67 6.36 -20.70
C ILE A 71 10.50 7.35 -19.54
N LYS A 72 9.56 7.11 -18.61
CA LYS A 72 9.20 8.05 -17.53
C LYS A 72 9.64 7.53 -16.17
N THR A 73 10.21 8.42 -15.37
CA THR A 73 10.59 8.16 -13.99
C THR A 73 9.82 9.08 -13.05
N TYR A 74 9.00 8.50 -12.19
CA TYR A 74 8.32 9.20 -11.10
C TYR A 74 9.07 8.93 -9.79
N GLU A 75 9.62 9.97 -9.19
CA GLU A 75 10.19 9.91 -7.85
C GLU A 75 9.19 10.51 -6.87
N ILE A 76 8.63 9.71 -5.98
CA ILE A 76 7.65 10.19 -4.99
C ILE A 76 8.20 9.96 -3.60
N LYS A 77 8.20 11.01 -2.79
CA LYS A 77 8.70 11.03 -1.42
C LYS A 77 7.60 11.46 -0.46
N LYS A 78 7.41 10.67 0.60
CA LYS A 78 6.53 10.98 1.73
C LYS A 78 7.37 11.12 3.01
N ILE A 79 7.16 12.22 3.72
CA ILE A 79 7.80 12.52 5.00
C ILE A 79 6.72 12.47 6.07
N PHE A 80 7.02 11.78 7.17
CA PHE A 80 6.11 11.62 8.29
C PHE A 80 6.59 12.40 9.51
N ASP A 81 5.69 12.66 10.45
CA ASP A 81 5.99 13.20 11.78
C ASP A 81 5.15 12.51 12.86
N ILE A 82 4.96 13.15 14.02
CA ILE A 82 4.16 12.60 15.12
C ILE A 82 2.66 12.59 14.82
N GLY A 83 2.19 13.50 13.97
CA GLY A 83 0.78 13.66 13.59
C GLY A 83 0.40 12.86 12.35
N GLY A 84 1.36 12.24 11.67
CA GLY A 84 1.13 11.42 10.49
C GLY A 84 1.92 11.88 9.27
N LEU A 85 1.28 11.89 8.11
CA LEU A 85 1.90 12.38 6.88
C LEU A 85 2.11 13.90 6.96
N LYS A 86 3.37 14.33 6.99
CA LYS A 86 3.75 15.74 7.04
C LYS A 86 3.77 16.38 5.65
N SER A 87 4.34 15.70 4.68
CA SER A 87 4.41 16.22 3.30
C SER A 87 4.61 15.12 2.28
N THR A 88 4.02 15.32 1.11
CA THR A 88 4.29 14.57 -0.11
C THR A 88 5.00 15.48 -1.11
N SER A 89 6.01 14.96 -1.79
CA SER A 89 6.69 15.67 -2.89
C SER A 89 6.99 14.67 -4.01
N GLY A 90 7.02 15.17 -5.24
CA GLY A 90 7.18 14.33 -6.42
C GLY A 90 8.03 14.98 -7.49
N LYS A 91 8.71 14.17 -8.29
CA LYS A 91 9.35 14.59 -9.53
C LYS A 91 8.96 13.66 -10.67
N LEU A 92 8.79 14.23 -11.86
CA LEU A 92 8.67 13.51 -13.12
C LEU A 92 9.89 13.88 -13.98
N ASP A 93 10.74 12.90 -14.26
CA ASP A 93 11.95 13.07 -15.07
C ASP A 93 12.82 14.23 -14.55
N GLY A 94 12.94 14.33 -13.22
CA GLY A 94 13.69 15.38 -12.53
C GLY A 94 12.94 16.70 -12.29
N ASN A 95 11.81 16.94 -12.97
CA ASN A 95 11.01 18.15 -12.82
C ASN A 95 10.02 18.03 -11.66
N VAL A 96 9.86 19.08 -10.87
CA VAL A 96 8.92 19.10 -9.73
C VAL A 96 7.50 18.85 -10.22
N LEU A 97 6.81 17.90 -9.58
CA LEU A 97 5.44 17.52 -9.86
C LEU A 97 4.49 18.17 -8.84
N GLN A 98 3.36 18.70 -9.31
CA GLN A 98 2.32 19.26 -8.44
C GLN A 98 1.59 18.15 -7.65
N ASN A 99 1.08 18.47 -6.46
CA ASN A 99 0.48 17.49 -5.56
C ASN A 99 -0.73 16.76 -6.17
N ASP A 100 -1.59 17.46 -6.92
CA ASP A 100 -2.73 16.86 -7.61
C ASP A 100 -2.29 15.80 -8.63
N LYS A 101 -1.15 16.02 -9.30
CA LYS A 101 -0.56 15.06 -10.25
C LYS A 101 0.10 13.89 -9.56
N ILE A 102 0.66 14.09 -8.36
CA ILE A 102 1.17 13.00 -7.53
C ILE A 102 0.02 12.10 -7.11
N ASP A 103 -1.07 12.67 -6.60
CA ASP A 103 -2.24 11.91 -6.16
C ASP A 103 -2.89 11.17 -7.33
N GLN A 104 -3.06 11.82 -8.49
CA GLN A 104 -3.52 11.17 -9.73
C GLN A 104 -2.64 10.00 -10.16
N PHE A 105 -1.34 10.04 -9.90
CA PHE A 105 -0.43 8.95 -10.24
C PHE A 105 -0.53 7.81 -9.22
N ILE A 106 -0.48 8.11 -7.92
CA ILE A 106 -0.55 7.10 -6.86
C ILE A 106 -1.89 6.35 -6.90
N ASN A 107 -2.99 7.03 -7.20
CA ASN A 107 -4.32 6.41 -7.27
C ASN A 107 -4.48 5.40 -8.42
N LYS A 108 -3.49 5.27 -9.32
CA LYS A 108 -3.47 4.21 -10.35
C LYS A 108 -3.12 2.84 -9.78
N PHE A 109 -2.54 2.79 -8.58
CA PHE A 109 -2.09 1.56 -7.95
C PHE A 109 -3.11 1.09 -6.92
N SER A 110 -3.51 -0.17 -7.04
CA SER A 110 -4.20 -0.88 -5.95
C SER A 110 -3.15 -1.58 -5.10
N PHE A 111 -3.11 -1.26 -3.79
CA PHE A 111 -2.10 -1.80 -2.89
C PHE A 111 -2.74 -2.55 -1.72
N PHE A 112 -2.35 -3.81 -1.57
CA PHE A 112 -2.82 -4.69 -0.51
C PHE A 112 -1.66 -5.17 0.35
N TYR A 113 -1.81 -5.01 1.67
CA TYR A 113 -0.89 -5.57 2.65
C TYR A 113 -1.57 -6.73 3.37
N ILE A 114 -1.01 -7.93 3.21
CA ILE A 114 -1.54 -9.15 3.81
C ILE A 114 -0.51 -9.67 4.82
N PRO A 115 -0.71 -9.47 6.13
CA PRO A 115 0.16 -10.04 7.16
C PRO A 115 0.02 -11.57 7.16
N SER A 116 1.06 -12.32 7.54
CA SER A 116 1.04 -13.79 7.50
C SER A 116 0.52 -14.47 8.78
N ILE A 117 0.26 -13.70 9.84
CA ILE A 117 -0.12 -14.21 11.17
C ILE A 117 -1.41 -13.52 11.61
N ASN A 118 -2.35 -14.28 12.20
CA ASN A 118 -3.67 -13.82 12.65
C ASN A 118 -4.54 -13.23 11.52
N ILE A 119 -4.55 -13.88 10.35
CA ILE A 119 -5.42 -13.48 9.23
C ILE A 119 -6.83 -13.99 9.46
N ASN A 120 -7.79 -13.08 9.58
CA ASN A 120 -9.19 -13.39 9.36
C ASN A 120 -9.45 -13.40 7.85
N PHE A 121 -9.34 -14.57 7.22
CA PHE A 121 -9.45 -14.71 5.77
C PHE A 121 -10.76 -14.15 5.20
N PRO A 122 -11.95 -14.43 5.79
CA PRO A 122 -13.20 -13.81 5.33
C PRO A 122 -13.15 -12.28 5.30
N GLU A 123 -12.66 -11.65 6.37
CA GLU A 123 -12.54 -10.19 6.46
C GLU A 123 -11.52 -9.64 5.46
N LEU A 124 -10.40 -10.35 5.27
CA LEU A 124 -9.41 -9.98 4.26
C LEU A 124 -10.03 -10.01 2.86
N VAL A 125 -10.71 -11.09 2.50
CA VAL A 125 -11.32 -11.24 1.18
C VAL A 125 -12.39 -10.18 0.95
N ASN A 126 -13.23 -9.89 1.95
CA ASN A 126 -14.22 -8.81 1.85
C ASN A 126 -13.55 -7.44 1.64
N ASN A 127 -12.48 -7.13 2.39
CA ASN A 127 -11.75 -5.86 2.24
C ASN A 127 -11.09 -5.74 0.86
N LEU A 128 -10.51 -6.83 0.34
CA LEU A 128 -9.95 -6.86 -1.03
C LEU A 128 -11.04 -6.54 -2.06
N ILE A 129 -12.21 -7.14 -1.90
CA ILE A 129 -13.34 -6.99 -2.81
C ILE A 129 -13.94 -5.60 -2.75
N GLU A 130 -14.15 -5.03 -1.56
CA GLU A 130 -14.64 -3.66 -1.38
C GLU A 130 -13.68 -2.65 -2.01
N GLU A 131 -12.36 -2.77 -1.79
CA GLU A 131 -11.37 -1.88 -2.40
C GLU A 131 -11.34 -2.02 -3.95
N ILE A 132 -11.52 -3.22 -4.50
CA ILE A 132 -11.66 -3.43 -5.95
C ILE A 132 -12.94 -2.78 -6.48
N TYR A 133 -14.06 -2.94 -5.77
CA TYR A 133 -15.33 -2.31 -6.16
C TYR A 133 -15.27 -0.79 -6.13
N ASP A 134 -14.65 -0.20 -5.10
CA ASP A 134 -14.49 1.25 -5.02
C ASP A 134 -13.61 1.78 -6.15
N LEU A 135 -12.54 1.04 -6.51
CA LEU A 135 -11.67 1.35 -7.65
C LEU A 135 -12.37 1.27 -9.00
N GLU A 136 -13.18 0.23 -9.24
CA GLU A 136 -13.85 0.02 -10.53
C GLU A 136 -15.08 0.92 -10.73
N TYR A 137 -15.73 1.38 -9.66
CA TYR A 137 -17.10 1.92 -9.75
C TYR A 137 -17.33 3.31 -9.16
N GLU A 138 -16.29 4.08 -8.79
CA GLU A 138 -16.34 5.45 -8.22
C GLU A 138 -17.74 6.10 -8.34
N LYS A 139 -18.52 6.01 -7.25
CA LYS A 139 -19.83 6.67 -7.04
C LYS A 139 -20.96 6.31 -8.02
N THR A 140 -20.92 5.20 -8.76
CA THR A 140 -22.08 4.76 -9.56
C THR A 140 -22.99 3.79 -8.78
N ARG A 141 -24.30 4.12 -8.68
CA ARG A 141 -25.31 3.25 -8.07
C ARG A 141 -25.32 1.88 -8.76
N PHE A 142 -25.06 0.83 -7.99
CA PHE A 142 -25.14 -0.57 -8.43
C PHE A 142 -26.58 -0.93 -8.84
N THR A 143 -26.86 -0.81 -10.14
CA THR A 143 -28.15 -1.21 -10.74
C THR A 143 -27.89 -1.98 -12.04
N GLY A 144 -28.79 -2.89 -12.40
CA GLY A 144 -28.67 -3.72 -13.60
C GLY A 144 -27.54 -4.75 -13.52
N LEU A 145 -26.75 -4.86 -14.58
CA LEU A 145 -25.66 -5.84 -14.73
C LEU A 145 -24.63 -5.79 -13.59
N LYS A 146 -24.39 -4.59 -13.03
CA LYS A 146 -23.48 -4.37 -11.89
C LYS A 146 -24.00 -5.00 -10.59
N GLY A 147 -25.33 -4.97 -10.38
CA GLY A 147 -25.96 -5.65 -9.25
C GLY A 147 -25.87 -7.17 -9.38
N GLN A 148 -26.04 -7.68 -10.61
CA GLN A 148 -25.90 -9.11 -10.90
C GLN A 148 -24.46 -9.61 -10.68
N LEU A 149 -23.44 -8.82 -11.06
CA LEU A 149 -22.05 -9.15 -10.79
C LEU A 149 -21.75 -9.23 -9.29
N LYS A 150 -22.27 -8.27 -8.51
CA LYS A 150 -22.16 -8.28 -7.05
C LYS A 150 -22.78 -9.55 -6.45
N THR A 151 -24.02 -9.88 -6.84
CA THR A 151 -24.70 -11.07 -6.32
C THR A 151 -23.98 -12.37 -6.68
N ALA A 152 -23.40 -12.47 -7.88
CA ALA A 152 -22.61 -13.62 -8.29
C ALA A 152 -21.32 -13.75 -7.47
N PHE A 153 -20.64 -12.63 -7.21
CA PHE A 153 -19.46 -12.59 -6.35
C PHE A 153 -19.78 -12.94 -4.90
N ASP A 154 -20.82 -12.35 -4.31
CA ASP A 154 -21.27 -12.63 -2.94
C ASP A 154 -21.59 -14.14 -2.78
N SER A 155 -22.22 -14.74 -3.80
CA SER A 155 -22.52 -16.18 -3.80
C SER A 155 -21.26 -17.05 -3.87
N TYR A 156 -20.27 -16.65 -4.68
CA TYR A 156 -18.97 -17.33 -4.75
C TYR A 156 -18.21 -17.25 -3.42
N ILE A 157 -18.24 -16.09 -2.77
CA ILE A 157 -17.61 -15.86 -1.46
C ILE A 157 -18.25 -16.74 -0.40
N GLN A 158 -19.57 -16.72 -0.31
CA GLN A 158 -20.30 -17.55 0.64
C GLN A 158 -19.98 -19.04 0.43
N GLY A 159 -19.99 -19.51 -0.83
CA GLY A 159 -19.60 -20.89 -1.14
C GLY A 159 -18.16 -21.22 -0.75
N THR A 160 -17.22 -20.28 -0.91
CA THR A 160 -15.82 -20.47 -0.51
C THR A 160 -15.68 -20.56 1.01
N VAL A 161 -16.38 -19.70 1.75
CA VAL A 161 -16.42 -19.70 3.22
C VAL A 161 -17.03 -21.00 3.75
N ASP A 162 -18.15 -21.44 3.17
CA ASP A 162 -18.83 -22.66 3.57
C ASP A 162 -17.93 -23.90 3.40
N VAL A 163 -17.15 -23.95 2.31
CA VAL A 163 -16.18 -25.04 2.06
C VAL A 163 -15.00 -24.99 3.04
N LEU A 164 -14.53 -23.81 3.44
CA LEU A 164 -13.38 -23.66 4.34
C LEU A 164 -13.71 -23.95 5.82
N ILE A 165 -14.98 -23.88 6.22
CA ILE A 165 -15.45 -24.15 7.58
C ILE A 165 -15.90 -25.62 7.75
N THR A 166 -16.04 -26.36 6.65
CA THR A 166 -16.37 -27.81 6.64
C THR A 166 -15.10 -28.66 6.74
#